data_AF-A0A7J4EQ16-F1
#
_entry.id   AF-A0A7J4EQ16-F1
#
_cell.length_a   1.000
_cell.length_b   1.000
_cell.length_c   1.000
_cell.angle_alpha   90.00
_cell.angle_beta   90.00
_cell.angle_gamma   90.00
#
_symmetry.space_group_name_H-M   'P 1'
#
loop_
_entity.id
_entity.type
_entity.pdbx_description
1 polymer ?
#
loop_
_entity_poly.entity_id
_entity_poly.type
_entity_poly.pdbx_seq_one_letter_code
_entity_poly.pdbx_strand_id
1 'polypeptide(L)'
;MIVKNVSRIKELGKMKESENLKFQSYLKLRSFENLNLLIQSVYHQISSEIDCKICANCCKELLVTLDEEDIKNFSYGIGISEDE
;
A
#
# COMPACT_ATOMS: atom_id res chain seq x y z
N MET A 1 0.31 -15.63 10.19
CA MET A 1 1.39 -15.58 9.18
C MET A 1 0.82 -14.96 7.92
N ILE A 2 1.25 -13.75 7.55
CA ILE A 2 0.80 -13.07 6.32
C ILE A 2 1.58 -13.57 5.10
N VAL A 3 0.94 -13.61 3.93
CA VAL A 3 1.61 -13.94 2.65
C VAL A 3 2.21 -12.66 2.08
N LYS A 4 3.53 -12.63 1.83
CA LYS A 4 4.25 -11.42 1.37
C LYS A 4 4.66 -11.45 -0.11
N ASN A 5 4.69 -12.63 -0.74
CA ASN A 5 5.08 -12.76 -2.14
C ASN A 5 3.94 -12.28 -3.06
N VAL A 6 4.21 -11.23 -3.85
CA VAL A 6 3.20 -10.56 -4.70
C VAL A 6 2.56 -11.51 -5.72
N SER A 7 3.36 -12.38 -6.36
CA SER A 7 2.85 -13.38 -7.32
C SER A 7 1.89 -14.35 -6.63
N ARG A 8 2.25 -14.82 -5.43
CA ARG A 8 1.40 -15.71 -4.64
C ARG A 8 0.11 -15.02 -4.18
N ILE A 9 0.18 -13.75 -3.78
CA ILE A 9 -1.00 -12.94 -3.43
C ILE A 9 -1.95 -12.86 -4.63
N LYS A 10 -1.41 -12.61 -5.84
CA LYS A 10 -2.20 -12.54 -7.08
C LYS A 10 -2.90 -13.86 -7.41
N GLU A 11 -2.21 -14.99 -7.24
CA GLU A 11 -2.81 -16.33 -7.40
C GLU A 11 -3.94 -16.56 -6.39
N LEU A 12 -3.69 -16.31 -5.11
CA LEU A 12 -4.69 -16.46 -4.05
C LEU A 12 -5.91 -15.56 -4.29
N GLY A 13 -5.69 -14.34 -4.79
CA GLY A 13 -6.75 -13.41 -5.17
C GLY A 13 -7.68 -13.98 -6.23
N LYS A 14 -7.12 -14.65 -7.25
CA LYS A 14 -7.90 -15.36 -8.29
C LYS A 14 -8.63 -16.58 -7.71
N MET A 15 -7.93 -17.39 -6.92
CA MET A 15 -8.53 -18.59 -6.29
C MET A 15 -9.71 -18.24 -5.38
N LYS A 16 -9.66 -17.08 -4.72
CA LYS A 16 -10.67 -16.59 -3.76
C LYS A 16 -11.57 -15.50 -4.34
N GLU A 17 -11.62 -15.33 -5.67
CA GLU A 17 -12.33 -14.19 -6.29
C GLU A 17 -13.80 -14.10 -5.86
N SER A 18 -14.53 -15.21 -5.85
CA SER A 18 -15.93 -15.23 -5.41
C SER A 18 -16.11 -14.84 -3.93
N GLU A 19 -15.22 -15.30 -3.05
CA GLU A 19 -15.20 -14.96 -1.62
C GLU A 19 -14.91 -13.46 -1.44
N ASN A 20 -13.90 -12.95 -2.16
CA ASN A 20 -13.50 -11.55 -2.12
C ASN A 20 -14.62 -10.61 -2.58
N LEU A 21 -15.34 -10.96 -3.66
CA LEU A 21 -16.48 -10.17 -4.16
C LEU A 21 -17.64 -10.13 -3.16
N LYS A 22 -17.94 -11.26 -2.51
CA LYS A 22 -18.96 -11.33 -1.44
C LYS A 22 -18.55 -10.48 -0.24
N PHE A 23 -17.27 -10.56 0.16
CA PHE A 23 -16.75 -9.78 1.27
C PHE A 23 -16.76 -8.28 0.99
N GLN A 24 -16.35 -7.85 -0.21
CA GLN A 24 -16.46 -6.45 -0.63
C GLN A 24 -17.90 -5.94 -0.61
N SER A 25 -18.86 -6.75 -1.10
CA SER A 25 -20.28 -6.40 -1.07
C SER A 25 -20.79 -6.25 0.37
N TYR A 26 -20.36 -7.14 1.27
CA TYR A 26 -20.65 -7.05 2.70
C TYR A 26 -20.08 -5.77 3.33
N LEU A 27 -18.83 -5.39 3.02
CA LEU A 27 -18.20 -4.18 3.56
C LEU A 27 -18.92 -2.91 3.11
N LYS A 28 -19.40 -2.85 1.86
CA LYS A 28 -20.16 -1.70 1.33
C LYS A 28 -21.48 -1.44 2.07
N LEU A 29 -22.03 -2.44 2.73
CA LEU A 29 -23.27 -2.33 3.51
C LEU A 29 -23.05 -1.89 4.97
N ARG A 30 -21.80 -1.63 5.38
CA ARG A 30 -21.45 -1.19 6.74
C ARG A 30 -21.25 0.32 6.79
N SER A 31 -21.59 0.93 7.92
CA SER A 31 -21.32 2.36 8.13
C SER A 31 -19.81 2.62 8.19
N PHE A 32 -19.39 3.76 7.66
CA PHE A 32 -17.99 4.15 7.53
C PHE A 32 -17.30 4.23 8.90
N GLU A 33 -17.96 4.79 9.91
CA GLU A 33 -17.41 4.99 11.25
C GLU A 33 -17.01 3.66 11.92
N ASN A 34 -17.85 2.64 11.81
CA ASN A 34 -17.59 1.31 12.37
C ASN A 34 -16.46 0.59 11.63
N LEU A 35 -16.33 0.85 10.33
CA LEU A 35 -15.33 0.20 9.50
C LEU A 35 -13.96 0.88 9.63
N ASN A 36 -13.92 2.19 9.88
CA ASN A 36 -12.68 2.97 9.88
C ASN A 36 -11.69 2.49 10.95
N LEU A 37 -12.12 2.37 12.21
CA LEU A 37 -11.25 1.92 13.30
C LEU A 37 -10.75 0.50 13.09
N LEU A 38 -11.59 -0.38 12.55
CA LEU A 38 -11.23 -1.76 12.23
C LEU A 38 -10.18 -1.80 11.11
N ILE A 39 -10.41 -1.07 10.02
CA ILE A 39 -9.45 -0.99 8.90
C ILE A 39 -8.11 -0.42 9.39
N GLN A 40 -8.13 0.62 10.21
CA GLN A 40 -6.91 1.23 10.73
C GLN A 40 -6.11 0.24 11.59
N SER A 41 -6.77 -0.51 12.46
CA SER A 41 -6.13 -1.56 13.26
C SER A 41 -5.50 -2.65 12.38
N VAL A 42 -6.26 -3.17 11.41
CA VAL A 42 -5.77 -4.20 10.46
C VAL A 42 -4.61 -3.66 9.63
N TYR A 43 -4.68 -2.40 9.19
CA TYR A 43 -3.61 -1.74 8.45
C TYR A 43 -2.33 -1.66 9.27
N HIS A 44 -2.38 -1.19 10.52
CA HIS A 44 -1.19 -1.09 11.37
C HIS A 44 -0.57 -2.46 11.66
N GLN A 45 -1.40 -3.48 11.90
CA GLN A 45 -0.93 -4.84 12.08
C GLN A 45 -0.18 -5.35 10.84
N ILE A 46 -0.80 -5.27 9.66
CA ILE A 46 -0.24 -5.83 8.43
C ILE A 46 0.98 -5.03 7.95
N SER A 47 0.90 -3.70 7.98
CA SER A 47 1.99 -2.83 7.52
C SER A 47 3.26 -3.00 8.35
N SER A 48 3.15 -3.28 9.66
CA SER A 48 4.31 -3.57 10.52
C SER A 48 5.09 -4.81 10.09
N GLU A 49 4.45 -5.72 9.34
CA GLU A 49 5.07 -6.95 8.84
C GLU A 49 5.56 -6.83 7.38
N ILE A 50 5.33 -5.71 6.69
CA ILE A 50 5.64 -5.52 5.26
C ILE A 50 6.67 -4.40 5.09
N ASP A 51 7.82 -4.73 4.50
CA ASP A 51 8.74 -3.72 3.96
C ASP A 51 8.42 -3.46 2.48
N CYS A 52 7.80 -2.31 2.20
CA CYS A 52 7.40 -1.93 0.84
C CYS A 52 8.59 -1.66 -0.09
N LYS A 53 9.79 -1.42 0.47
CA LYS A 53 11.01 -1.16 -0.30
C LYS A 53 11.49 -2.42 -1.04
N ILE A 54 11.05 -3.60 -0.62
CA ILE A 54 11.42 -4.88 -1.25
C ILE A 54 10.90 -4.97 -2.69
N CYS A 55 9.64 -4.59 -2.94
CA CYS A 55 9.10 -4.61 -4.31
C CYS A 55 9.19 -3.23 -4.97
N ALA A 56 8.99 -2.16 -4.19
CA ALA A 56 8.88 -0.78 -4.65
C ALA A 56 7.92 -0.61 -5.85
N ASN A 57 6.92 -1.50 -5.99
CA ASN A 57 6.04 -1.51 -7.16
C ASN A 57 5.26 -0.20 -7.29
N CYS A 58 4.76 0.32 -6.17
CA CYS A 58 4.10 1.62 -6.14
C CYS A 58 5.04 2.76 -6.53
N CYS A 59 6.29 2.77 -6.04
CA CYS A 59 7.27 3.81 -6.39
C CYS A 59 7.74 3.74 -7.86
N LYS A 60 7.71 2.57 -8.49
CA LYS A 60 8.08 2.39 -9.91
C LYS A 60 6.96 2.80 -10.87
N GLU A 61 5.71 2.64 -10.44
CA GLU A 61 4.53 2.90 -11.28
C GLU A 61 3.94 4.30 -11.05
N LEU A 62 4.06 4.86 -9.83
CA LEU A 62 3.65 6.24 -9.59
C LEU A 62 4.66 7.20 -10.23
N LEU A 63 4.21 7.86 -11.28
CA LEU A 63 4.79 9.13 -11.71
C LEU A 63 4.24 10.22 -10.80
N VAL A 64 5.07 10.69 -9.88
CA VAL A 64 4.79 11.89 -9.09
C VAL A 64 5.48 13.07 -9.75
N THR A 65 4.73 14.16 -9.92
CA THR A 65 5.34 15.45 -10.22
C THR A 65 5.95 15.96 -8.93
N LEU A 66 7.26 16.21 -8.94
CA LEU A 66 7.95 16.83 -7.83
C LEU A 66 7.93 18.34 -8.01
N ASP A 67 7.65 19.07 -6.94
CA ASP A 67 7.90 20.52 -6.90
C ASP A 67 9.30 20.83 -6.35
N GLU A 68 9.66 22.11 -6.31
CA GLU A 68 10.98 22.56 -5.82
C GLU A 68 11.20 22.17 -4.33
N GLU A 69 10.14 22.14 -3.53
CA GLU A 69 10.23 21.76 -2.12
C GLU A 69 10.51 20.26 -1.97
N ASP A 70 9.85 19.42 -2.79
CA ASP A 70 10.12 17.99 -2.89
C ASP A 70 11.59 17.72 -3.29
N ILE A 71 12.07 18.40 -4.35
CA ILE A 71 13.46 18.26 -4.84
C ILE A 71 14.45 18.60 -3.73
N LYS A 72 14.24 19.72 -3.03
CA LYS A 72 15.09 20.15 -1.93
C LYS A 72 15.09 19.14 -0.77
N ASN A 73 13.92 18.66 -0.37
CA ASN A 73 13.78 17.71 0.73
C ASN A 73 14.44 16.36 0.40
N PHE A 74 14.27 15.87 -0.81
CA PHE A 74 14.88 14.61 -1.25
C PHE A 74 16.40 14.74 -1.39
N SER A 75 16.90 15.82 -2.02
CA SER A 75 18.33 16.11 -2.16
C SER A 75 19.03 16.15 -0.81
N TYR A 76 18.43 16.83 0.18
CA TYR A 76 18.92 16.83 1.56
C TYR A 76 18.94 15.42 2.18
N GLY A 77 17.87 14.65 1.99
CA GLY A 77 17.74 13.30 2.57
C GLY A 77 18.70 12.27 1.99
N ILE A 78 19.08 12.40 0.72
CA ILE A 78 20.01 11.48 0.03
C ILE A 78 21.43 12.02 -0.09
N GLY A 79 21.66 13.28 0.30
CA GLY A 79 22.98 13.90 0.35
C GLY A 79 23.56 14.29 -1.01
N ILE A 80 22.71 14.66 -1.97
CA ILE A 80 23.11 15.16 -3.30
C ILE A 80 22.70 16.62 -3.47
N SER A 81 23.21 17.27 -4.52
CA SER A 81 22.78 18.64 -4.88
C SER A 81 21.44 18.64 -5.61
N GLU A 82 20.68 19.74 -5.53
CA GLU A 82 19.37 19.90 -6.19
C GLU A 82 19.46 19.86 -7.73
N ASP A 83 20.67 20.04 -8.28
CA ASP A 83 20.96 20.10 -9.72
C ASP A 83 21.40 18.75 -10.33
N GLU A 84 21.48 17.67 -9.53
CA GLU A 84 21.88 16.30 -9.93
C GLU A 84 20.68 15.37 -10.20
#